data_AF-A0A8T3ZDS1-F1
#
_entry.id   AF-A0A8T3ZDS1-F1
#
_cell.length_a   1.000
_cell.length_b   1.000
_cell.length_c   1.000
_cell.angle_alpha   90.00
_cell.angle_beta   90.00
_cell.angle_gamma   90.00
#
_symmetry.space_group_name_H-M   'P 1'
#
loop_
_entity.id
_entity.type
_entity.pdbx_description
1 polymer ?
#
loop_
_entity_poly.entity_id
_entity_poly.type
_entity_poly.pdbx_seq_one_letter_code
_entity_poly.pdbx_strand_id
1 'polypeptide(L)'
;MVMITVVGEGQAAKDAEFVYVGPLAECRECKVRNICFHLEPGKRYRITKARDAKHDCKVHEKGVRVVEIEQVPFEMGLPAKVAIEGSTVTVHIPRCRRPDCPHYRLCMPLGMNGDCKIRVVEAGETLECANGEERKRAKVL
;
A
#
# COMPACT_ATOMS: atom_id res chain seq x y z
N MET A 1 -3.27 6.69 -14.51
CA MET A 1 -4.71 6.43 -14.74
C MET A 1 -5.43 6.87 -13.48
N VAL A 2 -6.41 7.76 -13.59
CA VAL A 2 -7.16 8.23 -12.41
C VAL A 2 -8.14 7.13 -12.01
N MET A 3 -8.02 6.63 -10.78
CA MET A 3 -8.91 5.62 -10.22
C MET A 3 -9.93 6.30 -9.31
N ILE A 4 -11.11 5.70 -9.16
CA ILE A 4 -12.15 6.21 -8.26
C ILE A 4 -12.37 5.17 -7.18
N THR A 5 -12.30 5.60 -5.92
CA THR A 5 -12.58 4.75 -4.76
C THR A 5 -13.37 5.53 -3.70
N VAL A 6 -13.55 4.93 -2.52
CA VAL A 6 -14.11 5.58 -1.34
C VAL A 6 -13.12 5.52 -0.18
N VAL A 7 -13.02 6.60 0.60
CA VAL A 7 -12.23 6.66 1.84
C VAL A 7 -13.08 7.25 2.96
N GLY A 8 -12.70 7.05 4.23
CA GLY A 8 -13.40 7.68 5.36
C GLY A 8 -13.50 9.19 5.17
N GLU A 9 -14.65 9.79 5.50
CA GLU A 9 -14.91 11.22 5.30
C GLU A 9 -13.80 12.11 5.89
N GLY A 10 -13.29 11.77 7.08
CA GLY A 10 -12.20 12.51 7.74
C GLY A 10 -10.82 12.37 7.07
N GLN A 11 -10.66 11.40 6.17
CA GLN A 11 -9.42 11.14 5.42
C GLN A 11 -9.48 11.72 4.00
N ALA A 12 -10.64 12.20 3.54
CA ALA A 12 -10.88 12.65 2.17
C ALA A 12 -10.31 14.05 1.88
N ALA A 13 -9.03 14.25 2.18
CA ALA A 13 -8.29 15.47 1.92
C ALA A 13 -7.43 15.32 0.66
N LYS A 14 -7.33 16.39 -0.14
CA LYS A 14 -6.44 16.43 -1.30
C LYS A 14 -4.98 16.24 -0.83
N ASP A 15 -4.22 15.50 -1.62
CA ASP A 15 -2.81 15.15 -1.41
C ASP A 15 -2.55 14.22 -0.21
N ALA A 16 -3.59 13.81 0.52
CA ALA A 16 -3.46 12.79 1.55
C ALA A 16 -3.17 11.42 0.92
N GLU A 17 -2.29 10.65 1.58
CA GLU A 17 -1.88 9.32 1.16
C GLU A 17 -2.39 8.26 2.14
N PHE A 18 -2.74 7.09 1.60
CA PHE A 18 -3.17 5.96 2.41
C PHE A 18 -2.66 4.64 1.84
N VAL A 19 -2.62 3.62 2.69
CA VAL A 19 -2.33 2.23 2.31
C VAL A 19 -3.62 1.45 2.37
N TYR A 20 -3.98 0.76 1.28
CA TYR A 20 -5.14 -0.13 1.31
C TYR A 20 -4.76 -1.46 1.97
N VAL A 21 -5.50 -1.87 3.01
CA VAL A 21 -5.20 -3.08 3.81
C VAL A 21 -6.18 -4.24 3.58
N GLY A 22 -7.21 -4.03 2.77
CA GLY A 22 -8.27 -5.01 2.53
C GLY A 22 -9.55 -4.78 3.35
N PRO A 23 -10.57 -5.61 3.13
CA PRO A 23 -11.87 -5.52 3.80
C PRO A 23 -11.84 -6.04 5.24
N LEU A 24 -12.76 -5.56 6.08
CA LEU A 24 -12.98 -6.01 7.47
C LEU A 24 -14.17 -6.98 7.58
N ALA A 25 -14.40 -7.56 8.77
CA ALA A 25 -15.54 -8.44 8.98
C ALA A 25 -16.88 -7.72 8.79
N GLU A 26 -16.97 -6.46 9.22
CA GLU A 26 -18.14 -5.59 9.06
C GLU A 26 -18.49 -5.28 7.59
N CYS A 27 -17.54 -5.53 6.68
CA CYS A 27 -17.69 -5.27 5.25
C CYS A 27 -18.47 -6.35 4.48
N ARG A 28 -18.78 -7.51 5.09
CA ARG A 28 -19.39 -8.66 4.42
C ARG A 28 -20.66 -8.33 3.63
N GLU A 29 -21.50 -7.44 4.18
CA GLU A 29 -22.79 -7.03 3.61
C GLU A 29 -22.77 -5.59 3.06
N CYS A 30 -21.58 -5.05 2.77
CA CYS A 30 -21.45 -3.66 2.32
C CYS A 30 -21.99 -3.45 0.90
N LYS A 31 -22.92 -2.49 0.74
CA LYS A 31 -23.54 -2.14 -0.55
C LYS A 31 -22.56 -1.49 -1.53
N VAL A 32 -21.50 -0.84 -1.04
CA VAL A 32 -20.48 -0.15 -1.85
C VAL A 32 -19.16 -0.92 -1.92
N ARG A 33 -19.17 -2.23 -1.64
CA ARG A 33 -17.96 -3.06 -1.64
C ARG A 33 -17.16 -3.03 -2.93
N ASN A 34 -17.82 -2.91 -4.09
CA ASN A 34 -17.14 -2.99 -5.38
C ASN A 34 -16.20 -1.80 -5.62
N ILE A 35 -16.62 -0.59 -5.22
CA ILE A 35 -15.80 0.62 -5.34
C ILE A 35 -14.73 0.71 -4.24
N CYS A 36 -14.94 0.03 -3.11
CA CYS A 36 -13.99 0.02 -2.00
C CYS A 36 -12.91 -1.07 -2.18
N PHE A 37 -13.27 -2.28 -2.64
CA PHE A 37 -12.39 -3.45 -2.57
C PHE A 37 -11.60 -3.74 -3.85
N HIS A 38 -11.75 -2.91 -4.88
CA HIS A 38 -11.01 -3.06 -6.13
C HIS A 38 -9.53 -2.69 -6.04
N LEU A 39 -9.09 -2.10 -4.92
CA LEU A 39 -7.71 -1.72 -4.70
C LEU A 39 -6.86 -2.93 -4.31
N GLU A 40 -5.59 -2.89 -4.69
CA GLU A 40 -4.62 -3.93 -4.31
C GLU A 40 -4.12 -3.71 -2.87
N PRO A 41 -4.19 -4.73 -1.99
CA PRO A 41 -3.66 -4.65 -0.63
C PRO A 41 -2.16 -4.36 -0.59
N GLY A 42 -1.74 -3.56 0.39
CA GLY A 42 -0.34 -3.17 0.59
C GLY A 42 0.15 -2.08 -0.37
N LYS A 43 -0.69 -1.62 -1.31
CA LYS A 43 -0.37 -0.51 -2.20
C LYS A 43 -0.69 0.83 -1.57
N ARG A 44 0.08 1.84 -1.98
CA ARG A 44 -0.11 3.24 -1.57
C ARG A 44 -0.83 4.02 -2.64
N TYR A 45 -1.77 4.84 -2.20
CA TYR A 45 -2.56 5.69 -3.06
C TYR A 45 -2.58 7.12 -2.51
N ARG A 46 -2.58 8.09 -3.41
CA ARG A 46 -2.75 9.51 -3.09
C ARG A 46 -4.09 10.00 -3.61
N ILE A 47 -4.77 10.78 -2.78
CA ILE A 47 -6.04 11.42 -3.14
C ILE A 47 -5.75 12.65 -4.00
N THR A 48 -6.17 12.62 -5.26
CA THR A 48 -6.01 13.74 -6.19
C THR A 48 -7.20 14.70 -6.12
N LYS A 49 -8.40 14.19 -5.81
CA LYS A 49 -9.63 15.00 -5.70
C LYS A 49 -10.69 14.32 -4.84
N ALA A 50 -11.33 15.08 -3.96
CA ALA A 50 -12.53 14.64 -3.25
C ALA A 50 -13.80 15.07 -4.01
N ARG A 51 -14.79 14.18 -4.08
CA ARG A 51 -16.10 14.45 -4.70
C ARG A 51 -17.16 14.67 -3.62
N ASP A 52 -18.31 15.23 -4.00
CA ASP A 52 -19.42 15.49 -3.06
C ASP A 52 -20.20 14.21 -2.69
N ALA A 53 -20.10 13.16 -3.50
CA ALA A 53 -20.79 11.90 -3.27
C ALA A 53 -20.27 11.19 -2.01
N LYS A 54 -21.21 10.76 -1.16
CA LYS A 54 -20.96 10.07 0.10
C LYS A 54 -21.80 8.80 0.22
N HIS A 55 -21.32 7.86 1.00
CA HIS A 55 -22.02 6.62 1.31
C HIS A 55 -21.87 6.25 2.78
N ASP A 56 -22.89 5.63 3.37
CA ASP A 56 -22.81 5.09 4.71
C ASP A 56 -21.77 3.97 4.80
N CYS A 57 -21.03 3.94 5.91
CA CYS A 57 -20.08 2.89 6.21
C CYS A 57 -20.11 2.57 7.70
N LYS A 58 -20.15 1.29 8.05
CA LYS A 58 -20.19 0.83 9.45
C LYS A 58 -18.85 1.03 10.19
N VAL A 59 -17.76 1.21 9.45
CA VAL A 59 -16.39 1.31 9.98
C VAL A 59 -15.99 2.76 10.22
N HIS A 60 -16.44 3.69 9.37
CA HIS A 60 -16.09 5.10 9.45
C HIS A 60 -17.25 5.91 10.02
N GLU A 61 -17.03 6.60 11.15
CA GLU A 61 -18.05 7.33 11.92
C GLU A 61 -18.94 8.26 11.07
N LYS A 62 -18.36 8.96 10.10
CA LYS A 62 -19.06 9.91 9.21
C LYS A 62 -19.34 9.33 7.81
N GLY A 63 -19.28 8.01 7.67
CA GLY A 63 -19.33 7.33 6.39
C GLY A 63 -18.06 7.52 5.56
N VAL A 64 -18.19 7.24 4.26
CA VAL A 64 -17.11 7.34 3.29
C VAL A 64 -17.46 8.34 2.19
N ARG A 65 -16.44 8.99 1.65
CA ARG A 65 -16.53 9.93 0.53
C ARG A 65 -15.89 9.34 -0.71
N VAL A 66 -16.51 9.59 -1.87
CA VAL A 66 -15.93 9.21 -3.16
C VAL A 66 -14.74 10.13 -3.48
N VAL A 67 -13.62 9.53 -3.84
CA VAL A 67 -12.37 10.23 -4.16
C VAL A 67 -11.76 9.70 -5.45
N GLU A 68 -11.10 10.60 -6.17
CA GLU A 68 -10.16 10.24 -7.23
C GLU A 68 -8.78 10.04 -6.61
N ILE A 69 -8.11 8.99 -7.05
CA ILE A 69 -6.80 8.59 -6.54
C ILE A 69 -5.85 8.24 -7.67
N GLU A 70 -4.57 8.26 -7.35
CA GLU A 70 -3.50 7.66 -8.14
C GLU A 70 -2.68 6.72 -7.25
N GLN A 71 -2.14 5.65 -7.85
CA GLN A 71 -1.17 4.79 -7.17
C GLN A 71 0.17 5.52 -7.13
N VAL A 72 0.79 5.56 -5.96
CA VAL A 72 2.07 6.24 -5.74
C VAL A 72 3.16 5.24 -5.42
N PRO A 73 4.37 5.41 -5.97
CA PRO A 73 5.49 4.56 -5.64
C PRO A 73 5.91 4.75 -4.19
N PHE A 74 6.40 3.69 -3.57
CA PHE A 74 6.96 3.73 -2.23
C PHE A 74 8.25 2.94 -2.15
N GLU A 75 9.05 3.20 -1.12
CA GLU A 75 10.33 2.51 -0.93
C GLU A 75 10.16 1.19 -0.19
N MET A 76 10.85 0.16 -0.67
CA MET A 76 10.87 -1.17 -0.07
C MET A 76 12.28 -1.78 -0.12
N GLY A 77 12.63 -2.53 0.91
CA GLY A 77 13.88 -3.30 1.01
C GLY A 77 13.70 -4.71 0.44
N LEU A 78 14.12 -4.90 -0.81
CA LEU A 78 13.95 -6.14 -1.56
C LEU A 78 15.23 -6.99 -1.55
N PRO A 79 15.14 -8.32 -1.62
CA PRO A 79 16.30 -9.15 -1.92
C PRO A 79 16.96 -8.70 -3.23
N ALA A 80 18.29 -8.59 -3.27
CA ALA A 80 19.02 -8.03 -4.41
C ALA A 80 18.70 -8.75 -5.74
N LYS A 81 18.42 -10.07 -5.67
CA LYS A 81 18.07 -10.92 -6.83
C LYS A 81 16.75 -10.54 -7.52
N VAL A 82 15.82 -9.91 -6.79
CA VAL A 82 14.50 -9.54 -7.32
C VAL A 82 14.34 -8.02 -7.48
N ALA A 83 15.32 -7.24 -7.02
CA ALA A 83 15.36 -5.79 -7.17
C ALA A 83 15.84 -5.39 -8.58
N ILE A 84 15.14 -5.85 -9.61
CA ILE A 84 15.45 -5.58 -11.02
C ILE A 84 14.46 -4.55 -11.55
N GLU A 85 14.96 -3.43 -12.06
CA GLU A 85 14.14 -2.34 -12.60
C GLU A 85 13.19 -2.81 -13.71
N GLY A 86 11.94 -2.34 -13.67
CA GLY A 86 10.90 -2.71 -14.64
C GLY A 86 10.28 -4.09 -14.41
N SER A 87 10.85 -4.92 -13.54
CA SER A 87 10.33 -6.26 -13.27
C SER A 87 9.06 -6.21 -12.40
N THR A 88 8.19 -7.20 -12.59
CA THR A 88 7.04 -7.45 -11.70
C THR A 88 7.28 -8.78 -10.99
N VAL A 89 7.36 -8.75 -9.67
CA VAL A 89 7.74 -9.89 -8.84
C VAL A 89 6.74 -10.07 -7.70
N THR A 90 6.53 -11.31 -7.28
CA THR A 90 5.81 -11.60 -6.04
C THR A 90 6.82 -11.65 -4.91
N VAL A 91 6.65 -10.79 -3.92
CA VAL A 91 7.54 -10.68 -2.77
C VAL A 91 6.83 -11.19 -1.53
N HIS A 92 7.54 -12.02 -0.78
CA HIS A 92 7.13 -12.47 0.54
C HIS A 92 7.74 -11.56 1.59
N ILE A 93 6.91 -11.05 2.51
CA ILE A 93 7.39 -10.24 3.62
C ILE A 93 8.33 -11.08 4.52
N PRO A 94 9.56 -10.63 4.79
CA PRO A 94 10.52 -11.40 5.58
C PRO A 94 10.05 -11.52 7.04
N ARG A 95 10.39 -12.64 7.68
CA ARG A 95 10.17 -12.84 9.13
C ARG A 95 11.32 -12.25 9.95
N CYS A 96 11.57 -10.95 9.81
CA CYS A 96 12.62 -10.26 10.56
C CYS A 96 12.18 -10.03 12.02
N ARG A 97 13.00 -10.46 12.98
CA ARG A 97 12.74 -10.29 14.44
C ARG A 97 13.57 -9.16 15.08
N ARG A 98 14.08 -8.23 14.28
CA ARG A 98 14.93 -7.12 14.73
C ARG A 98 14.21 -5.78 14.54
N PRO A 99 13.24 -5.44 15.40
CA PRO A 99 12.49 -4.18 15.30
C PRO A 99 13.38 -2.95 15.50
N ASP A 100 14.56 -3.13 16.11
CA ASP A 100 15.63 -2.16 16.29
C ASP A 100 16.39 -1.82 14.98
N CYS A 101 16.22 -2.62 13.93
CA CYS A 101 16.90 -2.41 12.66
C CYS A 101 16.40 -1.12 11.97
N PRO A 102 17.28 -0.20 11.54
CA PRO A 102 16.87 1.04 10.88
C PRO A 102 16.11 0.77 9.57
N HIS A 103 16.36 -0.38 8.94
CA HIS A 103 15.74 -0.77 7.66
C HIS A 103 14.48 -1.62 7.85
N TYR A 104 14.01 -1.81 9.09
CA TYR A 104 12.88 -2.67 9.41
C TYR A 104 11.61 -2.28 8.64
N ARG A 105 11.29 -0.98 8.59
CA ARG A 105 10.12 -0.44 7.89
C ARG A 105 10.21 -0.49 6.37
N LEU A 106 11.43 -0.59 5.82
CA LEU A 106 11.64 -0.82 4.39
C LEU A 106 11.41 -2.29 4.05
N CYS A 107 11.89 -3.21 4.90
CA CYS A 107 11.72 -4.65 4.68
C CYS A 107 10.30 -5.13 4.99
N MET A 108 9.63 -4.50 5.97
CA MET A 108 8.29 -4.81 6.44
C MET A 108 7.39 -3.56 6.37
N PRO A 109 7.03 -3.12 5.16
CA PRO A 109 6.16 -1.97 4.95
C PRO A 109 4.73 -2.23 5.46
N LEU A 110 4.05 -1.16 5.85
CA LEU A 110 2.68 -1.20 6.35
C LEU A 110 1.72 -1.74 5.29
N GLY A 111 0.70 -2.49 5.74
CA GLY A 111 -0.39 -2.99 4.89
C GLY A 111 -0.04 -4.17 3.98
N MET A 112 1.22 -4.61 3.95
CA MET A 112 1.62 -5.81 3.21
C MET A 112 1.56 -7.03 4.14
N ASN A 113 0.60 -7.91 3.90
CA ASN A 113 0.44 -9.17 4.62
C ASN A 113 0.61 -10.34 3.65
N GLY A 114 1.61 -11.19 3.89
CA GLY A 114 1.87 -12.36 3.05
C GLY A 114 2.52 -12.01 1.70
N ASP A 115 1.98 -12.58 0.63
CA ASP A 115 2.55 -12.54 -0.71
C ASP A 115 1.98 -11.34 -1.46
N CYS A 116 2.85 -10.45 -1.89
CA CYS A 116 2.43 -9.22 -2.56
C CYS A 116 3.11 -9.11 -3.93
N LYS A 117 2.30 -8.90 -4.96
CA LYS A 117 2.80 -8.61 -6.30
C LYS A 117 3.20 -7.14 -6.35
N ILE A 118 4.46 -6.86 -6.68
CA ILE A 118 4.99 -5.50 -6.80
C ILE A 118 5.67 -5.32 -8.15
N ARG A 119 5.66 -4.08 -8.65
CA ARG A 119 6.46 -3.68 -9.79
C ARG A 119 7.62 -2.83 -9.31
N VAL A 120 8.85 -3.23 -9.62
CA VAL A 120 10.04 -2.44 -9.32
C VAL A 120 10.13 -1.31 -10.33
N VAL A 121 10.05 -0.07 -9.84
CA VAL A 121 10.14 1.15 -10.65
C VAL A 121 11.59 1.60 -10.79
N GLU A 122 12.35 1.50 -9.71
CA GLU A 122 13.75 1.94 -9.64
C GLU A 122 14.47 1.07 -8.62
N ALA A 123 15.63 0.53 -8.98
CA ALA A 123 16.50 -0.19 -8.06
C ALA A 123 17.59 0.76 -7.55
N GLY A 124 17.65 0.96 -6.23
CA GLY A 124 18.59 1.85 -5.57
C GLY A 124 19.77 1.13 -4.93
N GLU A 125 20.25 1.73 -3.85
CA GLU A 125 21.44 1.31 -3.10
C GLU A 125 21.27 -0.03 -2.35
N THR A 126 22.39 -0.66 -2.04
CA THR A 126 22.45 -1.85 -1.19
C THR A 126 22.18 -1.45 0.27
N LEU A 127 21.30 -2.19 0.94
CA LEU A 127 20.97 -2.02 2.34
C LEU A 127 21.81 -2.99 3.18
N GLU A 128 22.44 -2.47 4.23
CA GLU A 128 23.08 -3.31 5.24
C GLU A 128 22.00 -4.02 6.07
N CYS A 129 21.93 -5.34 5.94
CA CYS A 129 21.01 -6.17 6.72
C CYS A 129 21.72 -6.72 7.95
N ALA A 130 21.16 -6.47 9.14
CA ALA A 130 21.67 -7.05 10.39
C ALA A 130 21.64 -8.59 10.44
N ASN A 131 20.88 -9.24 9.56
CA ASN A 131 20.83 -10.70 9.41
C ASN A 131 21.77 -11.23 8.32
N GLY A 132 22.56 -10.38 7.67
CA GLY A 132 23.51 -10.76 6.62
C GLY A 132 22.89 -11.03 5.24
N GLU A 133 21.61 -10.71 5.04
CA GLU A 133 20.96 -10.86 3.73
C GLU A 133 21.32 -9.71 2.77
N GLU A 134 21.61 -10.03 1.52
CA GLU A 134 21.80 -9.03 0.47
C GLU A 134 20.46 -8.40 0.06
N ARG A 135 20.23 -7.16 0.48
CA ARG A 135 19.01 -6.40 0.16
C ARG A 135 19.36 -5.10 -0.56
N LYS A 136 18.46 -4.65 -1.42
CA LYS A 136 18.51 -3.34 -2.07
C LYS A 136 17.27 -2.53 -1.72
N ARG A 137 17.46 -1.23 -1.55
CA ARG A 137 16.38 -0.26 -1.54
C ARG A 137 15.83 -0.17 -2.96
N ALA A 138 14.52 -0.24 -3.12
CA ALA A 138 13.88 -0.09 -4.42
C ALA A 138 12.60 0.75 -4.27
N LYS A 139 12.30 1.58 -5.27
CA LYS A 139 10.97 2.18 -5.42
C LYS A 139 10.07 1.17 -6.12
N VAL A 140 8.90 0.93 -5.53
CA VAL A 140 7.97 -0.09 -5.99
C VAL A 140 6.56 0.46 -6.11
N LEU A 141 5.82 -0.08 -7.08
CA LEU A 141 4.38 0.12 -7.27
C LEU A 141 3.62 -1.13 -6.89
#